data_AF-A0A947G6C2-F1
#
_entry.id   AF-A0A947G6C2-F1
#
_cell.length_a   1.000
_cell.length_b   1.000
_cell.length_c   1.000
_cell.angle_alpha   90.00
_cell.angle_beta   90.00
_cell.angle_gamma   90.00
#
_symmetry.space_group_name_H-M   'P 1'
#
loop_
_entity.id
_entity.type
_entity.pdbx_description
1 polymer ?
#
loop_
_entity_poly.entity_id
_entity_poly.type
_entity_poly.pdbx_seq_one_letter_code
_entity_poly.pdbx_strand_id
1 'polypeptide(L)'
;MKRPTNLFFVLATAAVVSACAGEVELSQPSGGTEAVPPGPSDTVGDEDSTFDHDNSGVDPFDLLERIEVEGPPIYAARMHGCSKVRYRTLGNMLASLGASLEAIDPVSAGSLYRTGFNALGGPNYPARVRENVAVTTSAASRAFDIFAAAAPEIIANISAQPRCQIDGVGPEIFDESGACTEAGVTCLLGVPATAQHLEICDLTVNRATSAEVGRELAVATLLAAAHTCE
;
A
#
# COMPACT_ATOMS: atom_id res chain seq x y z
N MET A 1 33.32 -59.29 0.89
CA MET A 1 32.36 -60.42 0.90
C MET A 1 31.05 -59.93 0.30
N LYS A 2 30.57 -60.65 -0.71
CA LYS A 2 29.37 -60.50 -1.56
C LYS A 2 28.20 -59.63 -1.05
N ARG A 3 27.72 -58.72 -1.91
CA ARG A 3 26.29 -58.32 -1.96
C ARG A 3 25.45 -59.51 -2.45
N PRO A 4 24.17 -59.55 -2.06
CA PRO A 4 23.15 -59.86 -3.06
C PRO A 4 22.04 -58.82 -3.11
N THR A 5 21.67 -58.55 -4.35
CA THR A 5 20.48 -57.91 -4.91
C THR A 5 19.19 -58.60 -4.44
N ASN A 6 18.11 -57.84 -4.26
CA ASN A 6 16.76 -58.27 -4.56
C ASN A 6 15.93 -57.08 -5.07
N LEU A 7 15.14 -57.39 -6.09
CA LEU A 7 14.37 -56.56 -7.03
C LEU A 7 12.90 -57.04 -6.93
N PHE A 8 11.96 -56.21 -7.41
CA PHE A 8 10.50 -56.43 -7.61
C PHE A 8 9.57 -56.14 -6.40
N PHE A 9 8.37 -55.54 -6.51
CA PHE A 9 7.64 -54.73 -7.52
C PHE A 9 6.32 -54.26 -6.85
N VAL A 10 5.73 -53.14 -7.31
CA VAL A 10 4.32 -52.69 -7.21
C VAL A 10 3.74 -52.26 -5.84
N LEU A 11 3.40 -50.98 -5.71
CA LEU A 11 1.98 -50.57 -5.71
C LEU A 11 1.83 -49.07 -6.03
N ALA A 12 1.12 -48.79 -7.12
CA ALA A 12 0.64 -47.47 -7.49
C ALA A 12 -0.41 -47.00 -6.47
N THR A 13 -0.26 -45.79 -5.96
CA THR A 13 -1.35 -45.03 -5.33
C THR A 13 -1.52 -43.73 -6.11
N ALA A 14 -2.56 -43.71 -6.94
CA ALA A 14 -3.09 -42.51 -7.55
C ALA A 14 -3.78 -41.70 -6.46
N ALA A 15 -3.26 -40.52 -6.15
CA ALA A 15 -3.97 -39.51 -5.40
C ALA A 15 -4.69 -38.58 -6.39
N VAL A 16 -6.02 -38.63 -6.34
CA VAL A 16 -6.94 -37.81 -7.11
C VAL A 16 -6.80 -36.36 -6.64
N VAL A 17 -6.17 -35.51 -7.45
CA VAL A 17 -6.33 -34.06 -7.33
C VAL A 17 -7.63 -33.71 -8.04
N SER A 18 -8.69 -33.49 -7.27
CA SER A 18 -9.93 -32.88 -7.76
C SER A 18 -9.63 -31.42 -8.11
N ALA A 19 -9.12 -31.20 -9.32
CA ALA A 19 -9.04 -29.89 -9.94
C ALA A 19 -10.47 -29.40 -10.22
N CYS A 20 -10.76 -28.16 -9.83
CA CYS A 20 -11.89 -27.40 -10.35
C CYS A 20 -11.71 -27.26 -11.87
N ALA A 21 -12.29 -28.17 -12.64
CA ALA A 21 -12.45 -28.03 -14.07
C ALA A 21 -13.59 -27.04 -14.34
N GLY A 22 -13.27 -25.75 -14.27
CA GLY A 22 -13.93 -24.76 -15.12
C GLY A 22 -13.10 -24.67 -16.39
N GLU A 23 -13.71 -24.94 -17.54
CA GLU A 23 -13.07 -24.77 -18.84
C GLU A 23 -12.70 -23.30 -19.02
N VAL A 24 -11.42 -22.97 -18.88
CA VAL A 24 -10.91 -21.68 -19.36
C VAL A 24 -10.61 -21.89 -20.84
N GLU A 25 -11.55 -21.45 -21.67
CA GLU A 25 -11.35 -21.30 -23.10
C GLU A 25 -10.22 -20.29 -23.32
N LEU A 26 -9.00 -20.80 -23.52
CA LEU A 26 -7.86 -20.02 -23.98
C LEU A 26 -8.12 -19.63 -25.45
N SER A 27 -8.85 -18.54 -25.64
CA SER A 27 -8.89 -17.85 -26.94
C SER A 27 -7.47 -17.39 -27.26
N GLN A 28 -6.79 -18.11 -28.15
CA GLN A 28 -5.57 -17.63 -28.80
C GLN A 28 -5.92 -16.36 -29.60
N PRO A 29 -5.20 -15.24 -29.45
CA PRO A 29 -5.34 -14.15 -30.40
C PRO A 29 -4.75 -14.62 -31.73
N SER A 30 -5.62 -14.77 -32.72
CA SER A 30 -5.24 -14.97 -34.11
C SER A 30 -4.48 -13.74 -34.61
N GLY A 31 -3.44 -13.98 -35.41
CA GLY A 31 -2.47 -12.96 -35.77
C GLY A 31 -2.99 -11.84 -36.67
N GLY A 32 -2.23 -10.75 -36.65
CA GLY A 32 -2.05 -9.86 -37.80
C GLY A 32 -2.91 -8.61 -37.81
N THR A 33 -2.51 -7.59 -37.03
CA THR A 33 -2.46 -6.20 -37.48
C THR A 33 -1.40 -5.48 -36.65
N GLU A 34 -0.71 -4.52 -37.27
CA GLU A 34 0.34 -3.71 -36.66
C GLU A 34 -0.13 -3.14 -35.32
N ALA A 35 0.73 -3.16 -34.31
CA ALA A 35 0.46 -2.53 -33.03
C ALA A 35 0.28 -1.02 -33.24
N VAL A 36 -0.98 -0.60 -33.41
CA VAL A 36 -1.36 0.81 -33.30
C VAL A 36 -1.03 1.20 -31.86
N PRO A 37 -0.20 2.23 -31.62
CA PRO A 37 0.01 2.71 -30.27
C PRO A 37 -1.35 3.07 -29.67
N PRO A 38 -1.63 2.69 -28.41
CA PRO A 38 -2.94 2.90 -27.80
C PRO A 38 -3.36 4.35 -27.95
N GLY A 39 -4.60 4.54 -28.39
CA GLY A 39 -5.18 5.87 -28.54
C GLY A 39 -5.36 6.52 -27.17
N PRO A 40 -5.50 7.85 -27.09
CA PRO A 40 -5.77 8.54 -25.83
C PRO A 40 -7.04 8.02 -25.12
N SER A 41 -7.96 7.38 -25.87
CA SER A 41 -9.17 6.74 -25.36
C SER A 41 -8.94 5.41 -24.63
N ASP A 42 -7.78 4.77 -24.77
CA ASP A 42 -7.52 3.46 -24.15
C ASP A 42 -7.06 3.62 -22.68
N THR A 43 -7.17 4.85 -22.15
CA THR A 43 -6.81 5.25 -20.78
C THR A 43 -7.94 6.00 -20.06
N VAL A 44 -9.12 6.12 -20.68
CA VAL A 44 -10.30 6.73 -20.04
C VAL A 44 -11.26 5.62 -19.62
N GLY A 45 -11.80 5.73 -18.41
CA GLY A 45 -12.70 4.73 -17.84
C GLY A 45 -14.01 4.62 -18.64
N ASP A 46 -14.32 3.43 -19.14
CA ASP A 46 -15.65 3.05 -19.64
C ASP A 46 -16.39 2.18 -18.61
N GLU A 47 -17.67 1.86 -18.85
CA GLU A 47 -18.51 0.99 -18.02
C GLU A 47 -17.91 -0.40 -17.77
N ASP A 48 -16.93 -0.80 -18.58
CA ASP A 48 -16.17 -2.05 -18.48
C ASP A 48 -14.75 -1.90 -17.85
N SER A 49 -14.34 -0.71 -17.39
CA SER A 49 -13.00 -0.49 -16.81
C SER A 49 -12.99 0.46 -15.61
N THR A 50 -12.33 0.06 -14.51
CA THR A 50 -12.24 0.83 -13.26
C THR A 50 -11.06 1.81 -13.22
N PHE A 51 -10.29 1.90 -14.31
CA PHE A 51 -9.09 2.72 -14.42
C PHE A 51 -9.43 4.10 -14.99
N ASP A 52 -10.16 4.89 -14.21
CA ASP A 52 -10.28 6.33 -14.47
C ASP A 52 -9.03 7.02 -13.92
N HIS A 53 -8.06 7.28 -14.79
CA HIS A 53 -6.87 8.03 -14.44
C HIS A 53 -7.08 9.50 -14.82
N ASP A 54 -7.14 10.37 -13.80
CA ASP A 54 -7.18 11.84 -13.85
C ASP A 54 -5.88 12.46 -14.43
N ASN A 55 -5.33 11.86 -15.48
CA ASN A 55 -4.00 12.17 -16.00
C ASN A 55 -3.84 12.00 -17.52
N SER A 56 -4.90 11.64 -18.23
CA SER A 56 -4.93 11.60 -19.70
C SER A 56 -5.18 13.00 -20.27
N GLY A 57 -4.19 13.88 -20.11
CA GLY A 57 -4.22 15.23 -20.66
C GLY A 57 -5.03 16.19 -19.79
N VAL A 58 -4.33 16.99 -18.99
CA VAL A 58 -4.96 18.05 -18.20
C VAL A 58 -5.55 19.09 -19.15
N ASP A 59 -6.88 19.18 -19.23
CA ASP A 59 -7.55 20.30 -19.88
C ASP A 59 -7.09 21.59 -19.18
N PRO A 60 -6.54 22.58 -19.91
CA PRO A 60 -6.21 23.88 -19.33
C PRO A 60 -7.37 24.52 -18.54
N PHE A 61 -8.62 24.22 -18.90
CA PHE A 61 -9.81 24.71 -18.19
C PHE A 61 -10.05 23.93 -16.89
N ASP A 62 -9.88 22.62 -16.86
CA ASP A 62 -9.92 21.84 -15.61
C ASP A 62 -8.81 22.25 -14.66
N LEU A 63 -7.63 22.61 -15.19
CA LEU A 63 -6.54 23.17 -14.39
C LEU A 63 -6.93 24.53 -13.77
N LEU A 64 -7.59 25.39 -14.55
CA LEU A 64 -8.04 26.70 -14.08
C LEU A 64 -9.16 26.55 -13.05
N GLU A 65 -10.13 25.67 -13.29
CA GLU A 65 -11.20 25.34 -12.34
C GLU A 65 -10.61 24.79 -11.04
N ARG A 66 -9.63 23.88 -11.13
CA ARG A 66 -8.94 23.37 -9.94
C ARG A 66 -8.21 24.48 -9.18
N ILE A 67 -7.53 25.39 -9.85
CA ILE A 67 -6.86 26.54 -9.21
C ILE A 67 -7.90 27.50 -8.59
N GLU A 68 -9.07 27.64 -9.22
CA GLU A 68 -10.17 28.45 -8.70
C GLU A 68 -10.82 27.83 -7.45
N VAL A 69 -11.01 26.51 -7.46
CA VAL A 69 -11.54 25.72 -6.32
C VAL A 69 -10.53 25.64 -5.17
N GLU A 70 -9.26 25.36 -5.45
CA GLU A 70 -8.20 25.25 -4.43
C GLU A 70 -7.79 26.62 -3.87
N GLY A 71 -8.02 27.68 -4.64
CA GLY A 71 -7.59 29.04 -4.31
C GLY A 71 -6.06 29.22 -4.38
N PRO A 72 -5.54 30.37 -3.93
CA PRO A 72 -4.11 30.64 -3.95
C PRO A 72 -3.31 29.55 -3.21
N PRO A 73 -2.08 29.19 -3.63
CA PRO A 73 -1.32 28.09 -3.02
C PRO A 73 -1.13 28.20 -1.50
N ILE A 74 -1.06 29.43 -0.96
CA ILE A 74 -0.96 29.67 0.49
C ILE A 74 -2.28 29.37 1.23
N TYR A 75 -3.40 29.47 0.53
CA TYR A 75 -4.74 29.15 1.02
C TYR A 75 -5.03 27.65 0.84
N ALA A 76 -4.76 27.07 -0.33
CA ALA A 76 -4.88 25.63 -0.59
C ALA A 76 -4.08 24.78 0.42
N ALA A 77 -2.86 25.22 0.75
CA ALA A 77 -2.01 24.57 1.74
C ALA A 77 -2.52 24.68 3.19
N ARG A 78 -3.49 25.55 3.46
CA ARG A 78 -4.07 25.80 4.80
C ARG A 78 -5.51 25.34 4.95
N MET A 79 -6.26 25.28 3.85
CA MET A 79 -7.67 24.91 3.81
C MET A 79 -7.82 23.40 3.65
N HIS A 80 -7.18 22.61 4.52
CA HIS A 80 -7.35 21.15 4.67
C HIS A 80 -7.89 20.43 3.42
N GLY A 81 -7.27 20.65 2.26
CA GLY A 81 -7.67 19.96 1.05
C GLY A 81 -7.27 18.52 1.25
N CYS A 82 -8.17 17.59 0.98
CA CYS A 82 -7.95 16.14 1.00
C CYS A 82 -6.92 15.72 -0.05
N SER A 83 -5.71 16.28 0.06
CA SER A 83 -4.64 16.08 -0.89
C SER A 83 -3.89 14.83 -0.48
N LYS A 84 -3.68 13.97 -1.46
CA LYS A 84 -2.88 12.76 -1.31
C LYS A 84 -1.49 13.13 -0.83
N VAL A 85 -0.93 12.31 0.06
CA VAL A 85 0.49 12.37 0.40
C VAL A 85 1.32 12.23 -0.88
N ARG A 86 2.27 13.15 -1.07
CA ARG A 86 3.19 13.11 -2.22
C ARG A 86 3.96 11.79 -2.22
N TYR A 87 4.20 11.19 -3.39
CA TYR A 87 4.86 9.89 -3.54
C TYR A 87 6.18 9.86 -2.77
N ARG A 88 7.03 10.88 -2.96
CA ARG A 88 8.30 11.00 -2.22
C ARG A 88 8.09 11.14 -0.71
N THR A 89 7.06 11.86 -0.28
CA THR A 89 6.74 12.04 1.14
C THR A 89 6.27 10.73 1.77
N LEU A 90 5.47 9.92 1.06
CA LEU A 90 5.06 8.59 1.49
C LEU A 90 6.29 7.70 1.71
N GLY A 91 7.22 7.67 0.77
CA GLY A 91 8.49 6.93 0.93
C GLY A 91 9.29 7.40 2.15
N ASN A 92 9.52 8.72 2.27
CA ASN A 92 10.24 9.28 3.42
C ASN A 92 9.57 8.93 4.75
N MET A 93 8.24 8.98 4.81
CA MET A 93 7.47 8.64 5.99
C MET A 93 7.64 7.16 6.37
N LEU A 94 7.45 6.24 5.42
CA LEU A 94 7.67 4.80 5.63
C LEU A 94 9.08 4.50 6.13
N ALA A 95 10.10 5.06 5.46
CA ALA A 95 11.49 4.89 5.87
C ALA A 95 11.75 5.43 7.28
N SER A 96 11.16 6.59 7.61
CA SER A 96 11.33 7.19 8.93
C SER A 96 10.67 6.39 10.07
N LEU A 97 9.68 5.56 9.75
CA LEU A 97 9.02 4.64 10.68
C LEU A 97 9.72 3.27 10.75
N GLY A 98 10.76 3.05 9.94
CA GLY A 98 11.56 1.83 9.94
C GLY A 98 11.18 0.78 8.91
N ALA A 99 10.36 1.12 7.91
CA ALA A 99 10.09 0.25 6.77
C ALA A 99 11.19 0.32 5.70
N SER A 100 11.54 -0.82 5.11
CA SER A 100 12.57 -0.94 4.07
C SER A 100 12.02 -0.65 2.69
N LEU A 101 12.41 0.50 2.13
CA LEU A 101 12.09 0.85 0.74
C LEU A 101 12.93 0.11 -0.30
N GLU A 102 13.89 -0.71 0.11
CA GLU A 102 14.76 -1.49 -0.78
C GLU A 102 14.37 -2.97 -0.83
N ALA A 103 13.44 -3.41 0.03
CA ALA A 103 12.92 -4.78 0.02
C ALA A 103 12.32 -5.11 -1.37
N ILE A 104 12.66 -6.29 -1.89
CA ILE A 104 12.28 -6.74 -3.24
C ILE A 104 11.26 -7.87 -3.23
N ASP A 105 10.92 -8.41 -2.05
CA ASP A 105 9.87 -9.42 -1.93
C ASP A 105 8.56 -8.86 -2.48
N PRO A 106 7.80 -9.62 -3.30
CA PRO A 106 6.64 -9.09 -4.01
C PRO A 106 5.60 -8.42 -3.12
N VAL A 107 5.47 -8.87 -1.87
CA VAL A 107 4.52 -8.39 -0.86
C VAL A 107 5.14 -7.43 0.16
N SER A 108 6.41 -7.03 0.00
CA SER A 108 7.06 -6.06 0.90
C SER A 108 6.57 -4.64 0.65
N ALA A 109 6.62 -3.80 1.68
CA ALA A 109 6.27 -2.38 1.58
C ALA A 109 7.08 -1.66 0.50
N GLY A 110 8.40 -1.92 0.44
CA GLY A 110 9.29 -1.34 -0.57
C GLY A 110 8.90 -1.73 -2.00
N SER A 111 8.61 -3.01 -2.25
CA SER A 111 8.15 -3.48 -3.56
C SER A 111 6.82 -2.83 -3.94
N LEU A 112 5.85 -2.81 -3.02
CA LEU A 112 4.52 -2.24 -3.27
C LEU A 112 4.59 -0.72 -3.52
N TYR A 113 5.45 0.00 -2.79
CA TYR A 113 5.70 1.42 -3.00
C TYR A 113 6.32 1.71 -4.37
N ARG A 114 7.36 0.97 -4.79
CA ARG A 114 8.03 1.19 -6.07
C ARG A 114 7.17 0.81 -7.26
N THR A 115 6.53 -0.36 -7.22
CA THR A 115 5.67 -0.84 -8.31
C THR A 115 4.30 -0.14 -8.34
N GLY A 116 3.89 0.48 -7.23
CA GLY A 116 2.66 1.24 -7.11
C GLY A 116 2.73 2.67 -7.66
N PHE A 117 3.84 3.08 -8.27
CA PHE A 117 4.09 4.47 -8.70
C PHE A 117 2.92 5.08 -9.48
N ASN A 118 2.39 4.37 -10.47
CA ASN A 118 1.27 4.84 -11.29
C ASN A 118 -0.04 4.86 -10.52
N ALA A 119 -0.32 3.83 -9.70
CA ALA A 119 -1.52 3.77 -8.86
C ALA A 119 -1.56 4.88 -7.81
N LEU A 120 -0.39 5.27 -7.29
CA LEU A 120 -0.20 6.39 -6.37
C LEU A 120 -0.19 7.75 -7.09
N GLY A 121 -0.42 7.80 -8.41
CA GLY A 121 -0.45 9.05 -9.17
C GLY A 121 0.90 9.77 -9.25
N GLY A 122 2.01 9.04 -9.23
CA GLY A 122 3.37 9.57 -9.33
C GLY A 122 3.59 10.45 -10.58
N PRO A 123 4.54 11.40 -10.55
CA PRO A 123 4.79 12.30 -11.69
C PRO A 123 5.39 11.57 -12.90
N ASN A 124 4.94 11.90 -14.11
CA ASN A 124 5.55 11.42 -15.36
C ASN A 124 6.21 12.61 -16.08
N TYR A 125 7.45 12.91 -15.69
CA TYR A 125 8.20 14.04 -16.25
C TYR A 125 8.45 13.97 -17.76
N PRO A 126 8.79 12.80 -18.36
CA PRO A 126 8.87 12.67 -19.82
C PRO A 126 7.59 13.07 -20.54
N ALA A 127 6.43 12.75 -19.96
CA ALA A 127 5.12 13.14 -20.48
C ALA A 127 4.66 14.54 -20.03
N ARG A 128 5.49 15.30 -19.30
CA ARG A 128 5.15 16.63 -18.71
C ARG A 128 3.93 16.59 -17.79
N VAL A 129 3.74 15.45 -17.17
CA VAL A 129 2.62 15.16 -16.29
C VAL A 129 3.08 15.34 -14.85
N ARG A 130 2.38 16.21 -14.12
CA ARG A 130 2.64 16.44 -12.69
C ARG A 130 2.11 15.26 -11.87
N GLU A 131 2.61 15.15 -10.64
CA GLU A 131 2.03 14.21 -9.68
C GLU A 131 0.57 14.60 -9.37
N ASN A 132 -0.33 13.60 -9.36
CA ASN A 132 -1.70 13.83 -8.93
C ASN A 132 -1.73 14.16 -7.44
N VAL A 133 -2.46 15.21 -7.08
CA VAL A 133 -2.66 15.62 -5.68
C VAL A 133 -4.02 15.20 -5.13
N ALA A 134 -4.93 14.72 -5.98
CA ALA A 134 -6.18 14.12 -5.54
C ALA A 134 -5.93 12.71 -4.99
N VAL A 135 -6.69 12.31 -3.96
CA VAL A 135 -6.77 10.92 -3.50
C VAL A 135 -7.76 10.19 -4.40
N THR A 136 -7.24 9.38 -5.33
CA THR A 136 -8.07 8.45 -6.11
C THR A 136 -8.32 7.16 -5.32
N THR A 137 -9.35 6.39 -5.67
CA THR A 137 -9.59 5.07 -5.09
C THR A 137 -8.37 4.16 -5.25
N SER A 138 -7.71 4.20 -6.43
CA SER A 138 -6.49 3.44 -6.70
C SER A 138 -5.33 3.87 -5.79
N ALA A 139 -5.17 5.16 -5.53
CA ALA A 139 -4.14 5.67 -4.63
C ALA A 139 -4.41 5.31 -3.18
N ALA A 140 -5.66 5.40 -2.72
CA ALA A 140 -6.05 5.04 -1.36
C ALA A 140 -5.86 3.54 -1.10
N SER A 141 -6.38 2.68 -1.96
CA SER A 141 -6.20 1.22 -1.86
C SER A 141 -4.72 0.85 -1.88
N ARG A 142 -3.93 1.44 -2.81
CA ARG A 142 -2.50 1.15 -2.88
C ARG A 142 -1.73 1.64 -1.65
N ALA A 143 -2.08 2.80 -1.10
CA ALA A 143 -1.47 3.30 0.12
C ALA A 143 -1.77 2.36 1.30
N PHE A 144 -3.01 1.88 1.42
CA PHE A 144 -3.38 0.92 2.46
C PHE A 144 -2.62 -0.40 2.34
N ASP A 145 -2.48 -0.97 1.13
CA ASP A 145 -1.68 -2.17 0.89
C ASP A 145 -0.22 -1.98 1.34
N ILE A 146 0.35 -0.81 1.07
CA ILE A 146 1.71 -0.46 1.48
C ILE A 146 1.79 -0.36 3.01
N PHE A 147 0.81 0.25 3.68
CA PHE A 147 0.78 0.35 5.14
C PHE A 147 0.64 -1.02 5.81
N ALA A 148 -0.23 -1.88 5.28
CA ALA A 148 -0.38 -3.26 5.76
C ALA A 148 0.92 -4.05 5.61
N ALA A 149 1.58 -3.96 4.45
CA ALA A 149 2.87 -4.60 4.22
C ALA A 149 4.01 -4.01 5.07
N ALA A 150 3.94 -2.71 5.39
CA ALA A 150 4.94 -2.02 6.21
C ALA A 150 4.79 -2.30 7.70
N ALA A 151 3.57 -2.62 8.15
CA ALA A 151 3.25 -2.79 9.56
C ALA A 151 4.22 -3.73 10.32
N PRO A 152 4.55 -4.95 9.86
CA PRO A 152 5.49 -5.82 10.58
C PRO A 152 6.89 -5.21 10.70
N GLU A 153 7.38 -4.53 9.67
CA GLU A 153 8.69 -3.86 9.70
C GLU A 153 8.67 -2.67 10.66
N ILE A 154 7.61 -1.87 10.65
CA ILE A 154 7.43 -0.73 11.55
C ILE A 154 7.37 -1.21 13.01
N ILE A 155 6.56 -2.22 13.31
CA ILE A 155 6.44 -2.79 14.66
C ILE A 155 7.81 -3.23 15.19
N ALA A 156 8.62 -3.88 14.34
CA ALA A 156 9.95 -4.34 14.73
C ALA A 156 10.98 -3.21 14.90
N ASN A 157 10.87 -2.13 14.13
CA ASN A 157 11.96 -1.16 13.97
C ASN A 157 11.67 0.23 14.54
N ILE A 158 10.43 0.58 14.86
CA ILE A 158 10.03 1.96 15.22
C ILE A 158 10.74 2.49 16.47
N SER A 159 10.95 1.65 17.49
CA SER A 159 11.65 2.03 18.73
C SER A 159 13.14 2.35 18.49
N ALA A 160 13.72 1.81 17.41
CA ALA A 160 15.08 2.12 16.99
C ALA A 160 15.17 3.38 16.11
N GLN A 161 14.05 3.96 15.68
CA GLN A 161 14.08 5.13 14.80
C GLN A 161 14.41 6.40 15.57
N PRO A 162 15.37 7.23 15.09
CA PRO A 162 15.74 8.47 15.76
C PRO A 162 14.57 9.44 15.98
N ARG A 163 13.54 9.41 15.12
CA ARG A 163 12.34 10.23 15.27
C ARG A 163 11.49 9.87 16.49
N CYS A 164 11.63 8.65 17.01
CA CYS A 164 10.87 8.13 18.15
C CYS A 164 11.66 8.13 19.45
N GLN A 165 12.98 8.33 19.39
CA GLN A 165 13.84 8.22 20.56
C GLN A 165 13.86 9.52 21.35
N ILE A 166 13.63 9.39 22.66
CA ILE A 166 13.92 10.43 23.64
C ILE A 166 15.06 9.88 24.50
N ASP A 167 16.17 10.62 24.55
CA ASP A 167 17.41 10.18 25.23
C ASP A 167 17.91 8.79 24.79
N GLY A 168 17.72 8.46 23.50
CA GLY A 168 18.15 7.19 22.90
C GLY A 168 17.22 6.01 23.16
N VAL A 169 16.09 6.21 23.83
CA VAL A 169 15.07 5.19 24.08
C VAL A 169 13.81 5.51 23.30
N GLY A 170 13.39 4.59 22.42
CA GLY A 170 12.15 4.72 21.66
C GLY A 170 11.04 3.84 22.23
N PRO A 171 9.77 4.28 22.21
CA PRO A 171 8.66 3.50 22.70
C PRO A 171 8.30 2.36 21.74
N GLU A 172 7.76 1.28 22.29
CA GLU A 172 7.12 0.22 21.51
C GLU A 172 5.66 0.57 21.24
N ILE A 173 5.12 0.19 20.08
CA ILE A 173 3.70 0.42 19.74
C ILE A 173 2.79 -0.40 20.66
N PHE A 174 3.23 -1.60 21.03
CA PHE A 174 2.49 -2.53 21.86
C PHE A 174 3.30 -2.88 23.10
N ASP A 175 2.66 -3.01 24.25
CA ASP A 175 3.30 -3.49 25.47
C ASP A 175 3.39 -5.03 25.52
N GLU A 176 3.93 -5.57 26.62
CA GLU A 176 4.05 -7.02 26.85
C GLU A 176 2.71 -7.77 26.83
N SER A 177 1.61 -7.07 27.13
CA SER A 177 0.25 -7.63 27.08
C SER A 177 -0.36 -7.58 25.67
N GLY A 178 0.30 -6.90 24.74
CA GLY A 178 -0.16 -6.66 23.38
C GLY A 178 -1.11 -5.46 23.26
N ALA A 179 -1.26 -4.66 24.32
CA ALA A 179 -2.07 -3.43 24.31
C ALA A 179 -1.28 -2.27 23.70
N CYS A 180 -1.97 -1.35 23.04
CA CYS A 180 -1.34 -0.22 22.39
C CYS A 180 -0.84 0.83 23.41
N THR A 181 0.39 1.29 23.25
CA THR A 181 0.97 2.29 24.15
C THR A 181 0.77 3.71 23.60
N GLU A 182 0.48 4.66 24.50
CA GLU A 182 0.33 6.08 24.13
C GLU A 182 1.58 6.63 23.45
N ALA A 183 2.76 6.31 23.96
CA ALA A 183 4.02 6.80 23.43
C ALA A 183 4.33 6.20 22.04
N GLY A 184 4.08 4.90 21.84
CA GLY A 184 4.30 4.24 20.56
C GLY A 184 3.35 4.74 19.48
N VAL A 185 2.05 4.85 19.80
CA VAL A 185 1.05 5.41 18.88
C VAL A 185 1.32 6.89 18.60
N THR A 186 1.78 7.66 19.59
CA THR A 186 2.19 9.06 19.39
C THR A 186 3.34 9.15 18.39
N CYS A 187 4.37 8.30 18.50
CA CYS A 187 5.44 8.35 17.51
C CYS A 187 4.97 7.95 16.10
N LEU A 188 4.15 6.90 16.02
CA LEU A 188 3.58 6.41 14.77
C LEU A 188 2.83 7.51 14.03
N LEU A 189 1.92 8.20 14.72
CA LEU A 189 1.07 9.26 14.16
C LEU A 189 1.83 10.59 13.96
N GLY A 190 2.90 10.82 14.73
CA GLY A 190 3.62 12.10 14.74
C GLY A 190 2.86 13.23 15.45
N VAL A 191 1.77 12.91 16.16
CA VAL A 191 0.98 13.81 17.00
C VAL A 191 0.60 13.07 18.29
N PRO A 192 0.32 13.78 19.40
CA PRO A 192 -0.10 13.13 20.65
C PRO A 192 -1.30 12.20 20.44
N ALA A 193 -1.15 10.94 20.83
CA ALA A 193 -2.22 9.95 20.77
C ALA A 193 -3.35 10.35 21.73
N THR A 194 -4.60 10.18 21.30
CA THR A 194 -5.78 10.38 22.13
C THR A 194 -6.27 9.04 22.68
N ALA A 195 -7.15 9.09 23.68
CA ALA A 195 -7.81 7.89 24.18
C ALA A 195 -8.55 7.13 23.07
N GLN A 196 -9.13 7.84 22.09
CA GLN A 196 -9.81 7.22 20.95
C GLN A 196 -8.84 6.48 20.02
N HIS A 197 -7.62 6.99 19.80
CA HIS A 197 -6.61 6.26 19.02
C HIS A 197 -6.25 4.94 19.69
N LEU A 198 -6.06 4.95 21.01
CA LEU A 198 -5.74 3.74 21.78
C LEU A 198 -6.91 2.75 21.78
N GLU A 199 -8.14 3.23 21.98
CA GLU A 199 -9.33 2.39 21.95
C GLU A 199 -9.52 1.69 20.60
N ILE A 200 -9.37 2.42 19.48
CA ILE A 200 -9.48 1.83 18.14
C ILE A 200 -8.34 0.83 17.89
N CYS A 201 -7.14 1.14 18.34
CA CYS A 201 -5.97 0.26 18.21
C CYS A 201 -6.21 -1.06 18.96
N ASP A 202 -6.57 -0.99 20.25
CA ASP A 202 -6.84 -2.16 21.08
C ASP A 202 -8.06 -2.95 20.57
N LEU A 203 -9.10 -2.26 20.09
CA LEU A 203 -10.28 -2.92 19.53
C LEU A 203 -9.92 -3.70 18.26
N THR A 204 -9.07 -3.13 17.40
CA THR A 204 -8.57 -3.79 16.18
C THR A 204 -7.77 -5.05 16.54
N VAL A 205 -6.86 -4.94 17.51
CA VAL A 205 -6.07 -6.07 18.00
C VAL A 205 -6.97 -7.19 18.54
N ASN A 206 -7.97 -6.85 19.36
CA ASN A 206 -8.84 -7.81 20.03
C ASN A 206 -9.89 -8.47 19.14
N ARG A 207 -10.25 -7.85 18.01
CA ARG A 207 -11.25 -8.39 17.07
C ARG A 207 -10.65 -9.20 15.92
N ALA A 208 -9.34 -9.14 15.74
CA ALA A 208 -8.67 -9.90 14.70
C ALA A 208 -8.65 -11.40 14.99
N THR A 209 -8.39 -12.19 13.96
CA THR A 209 -8.31 -13.65 14.04
C THR A 209 -7.11 -14.14 14.86
N SER A 210 -6.06 -13.32 14.96
CA SER A 210 -4.92 -13.54 15.84
C SER A 210 -4.39 -12.19 16.33
N ALA A 211 -3.68 -12.19 17.47
CA ALA A 211 -3.07 -10.98 18.01
C ALA A 211 -2.02 -10.38 17.05
N GLU A 212 -1.28 -11.21 16.33
CA GLU A 212 -0.29 -10.77 15.34
C GLU A 212 -0.95 -10.00 14.18
N VAL A 213 -1.96 -10.61 13.55
CA VAL A 213 -2.74 -9.96 12.48
C VAL A 213 -3.41 -8.69 13.00
N GLY A 214 -3.92 -8.71 14.23
CA GLY A 214 -4.55 -7.56 14.87
C GLY A 214 -3.60 -6.38 15.06
N ARG A 215 -2.35 -6.64 15.47
CA ARG A 215 -1.32 -5.60 15.61
C ARG A 215 -0.94 -4.98 14.27
N GLU A 216 -0.74 -5.81 13.25
CA GLU A 216 -0.43 -5.34 11.90
C GLU A 216 -1.56 -4.47 11.33
N LEU A 217 -2.80 -4.94 11.45
CA LEU A 217 -3.98 -4.19 11.02
C LEU A 217 -4.18 -2.89 11.80
N ALA A 218 -3.91 -2.89 13.11
CA ALA A 218 -4.02 -1.67 13.93
C ALA A 218 -3.04 -0.60 13.45
N VAL A 219 -1.78 -0.96 13.20
CA VAL A 219 -0.77 -0.02 12.66
C VAL A 219 -1.18 0.48 11.27
N ALA A 220 -1.59 -0.42 10.38
CA ALA A 220 -2.01 -0.05 9.02
C ALA A 220 -3.21 0.90 9.02
N THR A 221 -4.20 0.63 9.87
CA THR A 221 -5.43 1.44 10.00
C THR A 221 -5.15 2.82 10.56
N LEU A 222 -4.31 2.91 11.61
CA LEU A 222 -3.90 4.19 12.18
C LEU A 222 -3.11 5.04 11.17
N LEU A 223 -2.19 4.42 10.41
CA LEU A 223 -1.45 5.11 9.36
C LEU A 223 -2.35 5.56 8.22
N ALA A 224 -3.30 4.73 7.79
CA ALA A 224 -4.28 5.11 6.79
C ALA A 224 -5.08 6.32 7.27
N ALA A 225 -5.69 6.25 8.46
CA ALA A 225 -6.44 7.37 9.03
C ALA A 225 -5.61 8.66 9.18
N ALA A 226 -4.30 8.55 9.46
CA ALA A 226 -3.41 9.71 9.57
C ALA A 226 -3.01 10.31 8.22
N HIS A 227 -3.13 9.57 7.12
CA HIS A 227 -2.52 9.90 5.82
C HIS A 227 -3.49 9.83 4.64
N THR A 228 -4.73 9.47 4.87
CA THR A 228 -5.85 9.61 3.94
C THR A 228 -6.88 10.53 4.59
N CYS A 229 -7.25 11.60 3.90
CA CYS A 229 -8.35 12.45 4.37
C CYS A 229 -9.69 11.77 4.05
N GLU A 230 -10.67 11.93 4.93
CA GLU A 230 -12.10 11.68 4.67
C GLU A 230 -12.79 12.95 4.16
#